data_AF-A0A9C8T2C3-F1
#
_entry.id   AF-A0A9C8T2C3-F1
#
_cell.length_a   1.000
_cell.length_b   1.000
_cell.length_c   1.000
_cell.angle_alpha   90.00
_cell.angle_beta   90.00
_cell.angle_gamma   90.00
#
_symmetry.space_group_name_H-M   'P 1'
#
loop_
_entity.id
_entity.type
_entity.pdbx_description
1 polymer ?
#
loop_
_entity_poly.entity_id
_entity_poly.type
_entity_poly.pdbx_seq_one_letter_code
_entity_poly.pdbx_strand_id
1 'polypeptide(L)'
;MKAINSLTPRQTVAELDRYIIGQGDAKRSVAIALRNRWRRQQVEPPLREEIAPKNIIMIGPTGVGKTEIARRLAHLAQSPFLKVEASKFT
;
A
#
# COMPACT_ATOMS: atom_id res chain seq x y z
N MET A 1 -20.84 -7.78 -1.93
CA MET A 1 -19.43 -7.57 -1.49
C MET A 1 -18.97 -6.20 -2.00
N LYS A 2 -18.56 -5.27 -1.12
CA LYS A 2 -18.18 -3.90 -1.53
C LYS A 2 -16.94 -3.96 -2.42
N ALA A 3 -16.97 -3.28 -3.57
CA ALA A 3 -15.82 -3.12 -4.44
C ALA A 3 -14.66 -2.46 -3.66
N ILE A 4 -13.64 -3.26 -3.35
CA ILE A 4 -12.47 -2.94 -2.52
C ILE A 4 -11.62 -1.79 -3.10
N ASN A 5 -11.76 -1.51 -4.40
CA ASN A 5 -11.05 -0.44 -5.08
C ASN A 5 -11.48 0.98 -4.66
N SER A 6 -12.54 1.16 -3.88
CA SER A 6 -13.08 2.50 -3.57
C SER A 6 -12.61 3.11 -2.25
N LEU A 7 -11.84 2.38 -1.43
CA LEU A 7 -11.46 2.87 -0.10
C LEU A 7 -10.75 4.22 -0.17
N THR A 8 -11.17 5.12 0.72
CA THR A 8 -10.50 6.41 0.92
C THR A 8 -9.22 6.19 1.74
N PRO A 9 -8.21 7.07 1.62
CA PRO A 9 -6.99 6.93 2.43
C PRO A 9 -7.26 6.83 3.93
N ARG A 10 -8.25 7.56 4.45
CA ARG A 10 -8.65 7.50 5.86
C ARG A 10 -9.20 6.12 6.25
N GLN A 11 -10.03 5.51 5.40
CA GLN A 11 -10.55 4.16 5.65
C GLN A 11 -9.45 3.11 5.58
N THR A 12 -8.49 3.24 4.65
CA THR A 12 -7.33 2.34 4.61
C THR A 12 -6.50 2.45 5.87
N VAL A 13 -6.22 3.67 6.35
CA VAL A 13 -5.50 3.87 7.63
C VAL A 13 -6.27 3.24 8.79
N ALA A 14 -7.57 3.50 8.90
CA ALA A 14 -8.41 2.94 9.96
C ALA A 14 -8.43 1.40 9.97
N GLU A 15 -8.44 0.76 8.79
CA GLU A 15 -8.35 -0.70 8.72
C GLU A 15 -6.95 -1.20 9.10
N LEU A 16 -5.88 -0.48 8.75
CA LEU A 16 -4.52 -0.80 9.18
C LEU A 16 -4.31 -0.60 10.69
N ASP A 17 -5.01 0.35 11.32
CA ASP A 17 -4.96 0.59 12.77
C ASP A 17 -5.44 -0.61 13.59
N ARG A 18 -6.26 -1.50 13.00
CA ARG A 18 -6.73 -2.72 13.66
C ARG A 18 -5.64 -3.78 13.85
N TYR A 19 -4.54 -3.69 13.10
CA TYR A 19 -3.48 -4.70 13.08
C TYR A 19 -2.09 -4.14 13.42
N ILE A 20 -1.86 -2.87 13.15
CA ILE A 20 -0.56 -2.22 13.38
C ILE A 20 -0.77 -1.09 14.38
N ILE A 21 0.02 -1.05 15.45
CA ILE A 21 -0.02 0.05 16.43
C ILE A 21 0.96 1.15 16.01
N GLY A 22 0.56 2.42 16.08
CA GLY A 22 1.40 3.55 15.70
C GLY A 22 1.69 3.63 14.20
N GLN A 23 2.90 4.08 13.81
CA GLN A 23 3.37 4.15 12.41
C GLN A 23 2.46 4.98 11.47
N GLY A 24 1.92 6.10 11.95
CA GLY A 24 0.95 6.92 11.21
C GLY A 24 1.42 7.35 9.82
N ASP A 25 2.67 7.79 9.69
CA ASP A 25 3.23 8.24 8.41
C ASP A 25 3.36 7.10 7.40
N ALA A 26 3.77 5.91 7.85
CA ALA A 26 3.86 4.73 7.00
C ALA A 26 2.48 4.29 6.51
N LYS A 27 1.49 4.24 7.40
CA LYS A 27 0.09 3.92 7.07
C LYS A 27 -0.50 4.91 6.07
N ARG A 28 -0.26 6.21 6.29
CA ARG A 28 -0.72 7.27 5.38
C ARG A 28 -0.08 7.14 4.00
N SER A 29 1.22 6.88 3.95
CA SER A 29 1.97 6.73 2.70
C SER A 29 1.43 5.57 1.86
N VAL A 30 1.22 4.40 2.47
CA VAL A 30 0.65 3.24 1.75
C VAL A 30 -0.80 3.43 1.34
N ALA A 31 -1.60 4.12 2.16
CA ALA A 31 -2.98 4.44 1.84
C ALA A 31 -3.09 5.38 0.62
N ILE A 32 -2.20 6.36 0.51
CA ILE A 32 -2.12 7.25 -0.65
C ILE A 32 -1.69 6.48 -1.90
N ALA A 33 -0.67 5.62 -1.80
CA ALA A 33 -0.24 4.81 -2.95
C ALA A 33 -1.36 3.90 -3.47
N LEU A 34 -2.11 3.23 -2.58
CA LEU A 34 -3.26 2.43 -2.96
C LEU A 34 -4.35 3.29 -3.62
N ARG A 35 -4.66 4.46 -3.07
CA ARG A 35 -5.64 5.38 -3.66
C ARG A 35 -5.20 5.90 -5.04
N ASN A 36 -3.92 6.15 -5.23
CA ASN A 36 -3.38 6.58 -6.52
C ASN A 36 -3.52 5.49 -7.59
N ARG A 37 -3.40 4.21 -7.22
CA ARG A 37 -3.69 3.08 -8.13
C ARG A 37 -5.14 3.12 -8.61
N TRP A 38 -6.10 3.37 -7.71
CA TRP A 38 -7.50 3.52 -8.10
C TRP A 38 -7.73 4.75 -8.97
N ARG A 39 -7.16 5.91 -8.59
CA ARG A 39 -7.28 7.15 -9.38
C ARG A 39 -6.75 6.96 -10.81
N ARG A 40 -5.62 6.27 -10.98
CA ARG A 40 -5.06 5.94 -12.30
C ARG A 40 -6.05 5.17 -13.18
N GLN A 41 -6.83 4.25 -12.61
CA GLN A 41 -7.83 3.49 -13.37
C GLN A 41 -8.97 4.36 -13.92
N GLN A 42 -9.21 5.52 -13.30
CA GLN A 42 -10.23 6.49 -13.71
C GLN A 42 -9.74 7.52 -14.74
N VAL A 43 -8.44 7.54 -15.05
CA VAL A 43 -7.87 8.44 -16.07
C VAL A 43 -8.02 7.79 -17.44
N GLU A 44 -8.36 8.56 -18.47
CA GLU A 44 -8.46 8.05 -19.85
C GLU A 44 -7.07 7.88 -20.51
N PRO A 45 -6.91 6.95 -21.48
CA PRO A 45 -5.71 6.89 -22.32
C PRO A 45 -5.54 8.17 -23.15
N PRO A 46 -4.30 8.57 -23.53
CA PRO A 46 -3.03 7.90 -23.26
C PRO A 46 -2.44 8.22 -21.88
N LEU A 47 -2.93 9.26 -21.20
CA LEU A 47 -2.38 9.76 -19.94
C LEU A 47 -2.31 8.70 -18.84
N ARG A 48 -3.24 7.73 -18.83
CA ARG A 48 -3.21 6.58 -17.91
C ARG A 48 -1.90 5.79 -17.96
N GLU A 49 -1.30 5.66 -19.14
CA GLU A 49 -0.09 4.86 -19.36
C GLU A 49 1.16 5.58 -18.84
N GLU A 50 1.17 6.92 -18.92
CA GLU A 50 2.26 7.77 -18.43
C GLU A 50 2.33 7.82 -16.89
N ILE A 51 1.24 7.48 -16.19
CA ILE A 51 1.19 7.52 -14.73
C ILE A 51 1.87 6.27 -14.14
N ALA A 52 3.14 6.43 -13.75
CA ALA A 52 3.90 5.40 -13.06
C ALA A 52 3.39 5.16 -11.61
N PRO A 53 3.45 3.91 -11.10
CA PRO A 53 3.20 3.61 -9.69
C PRO A 53 4.12 4.40 -8.75
N LYS A 54 3.58 4.79 -7.59
CA LYS A 54 4.37 5.45 -6.53
C LYS A 54 4.90 4.38 -5.56
N ASN A 55 6.10 3.90 -5.84
CA ASN A 55 6.81 2.95 -4.97
C ASN A 55 7.17 3.59 -3.62
N ILE A 56 7.27 2.77 -2.58
CA ILE A 56 7.51 3.22 -1.20
C ILE A 56 8.75 2.55 -0.66
N ILE A 57 9.64 3.34 -0.05
CA ILE A 57 10.78 2.86 0.75
C ILE A 57 10.42 3.10 2.22
N MET A 58 10.38 2.03 3.02
CA MET A 58 10.13 2.14 4.46
C MET A 58 11.46 2.05 5.22
N ILE A 59 11.82 3.11 5.93
CA ILE A 59 13.05 3.20 6.73
C ILE A 59 12.69 3.10 8.21
N GLY A 60 13.40 2.24 8.95
CA GLY A 60 13.21 2.08 10.39
C GLY A 60 13.83 0.79 10.93
N PRO A 61 13.94 0.61 12.27
CA PRO A 61 14.55 -0.56 12.88
C PRO A 61 13.73 -1.84 12.65
N THR A 62 14.30 -3.00 12.95
CA THR A 62 13.59 -4.28 12.88
C THR A 62 12.43 -4.32 13.89
N GLY A 63 11.42 -5.16 13.63
CA GLY A 63 10.28 -5.33 14.56
C GLY A 63 9.20 -4.24 14.56
N VAL A 64 9.42 -3.06 13.95
CA VAL A 64 8.44 -1.94 13.99
C VAL A 64 7.20 -2.10 13.09
N GLY A 65 7.04 -3.24 12.41
CA GLY A 65 5.85 -3.52 11.61
C GLY A 65 5.92 -3.15 10.12
N LYS A 66 7.08 -2.79 9.56
CA LYS A 66 7.24 -2.48 8.11
C LYS A 66 6.64 -3.54 7.19
N THR A 67 7.02 -4.80 7.41
CA THR A 67 6.53 -5.94 6.62
C THR A 67 5.04 -6.21 6.87
N GLU A 68 4.55 -6.00 8.10
CA GLU A 68 3.14 -6.21 8.43
C GLU A 68 2.23 -5.19 7.74
N ILE A 69 2.67 -3.92 7.66
CA ILE A 69 1.96 -2.88 6.89
C ILE A 69 1.80 -3.33 5.43
N ALA A 70 2.89 -3.76 4.78
CA ALA A 70 2.84 -4.20 3.39
C ALA A 70 1.94 -5.45 3.20
N ARG A 71 2.05 -6.43 4.10
CA ARG A 71 1.24 -7.65 4.09
C ARG A 71 -0.25 -7.36 4.25
N ARG A 72 -0.62 -6.52 5.24
CA ARG A 72 -2.02 -6.14 5.50
C ARG A 72 -2.61 -5.30 4.38
N LEU A 73 -1.81 -4.39 3.81
CA LEU A 73 -2.21 -3.61 2.65
C LEU A 73 -2.56 -4.51 1.46
N ALA A 74 -1.73 -5.52 1.17
CA ALA A 74 -1.99 -6.44 0.09
C ALA A 74 -3.25 -7.29 0.32
N HIS A 75 -3.46 -7.76 1.55
CA HIS A 75 -4.69 -8.46 1.93
C HIS A 75 -5.94 -7.57 1.75
N LEU A 76 -5.87 -6.32 2.24
CA LEU A 76 -6.93 -5.33 2.10
C LEU A 76 -7.24 -5.01 0.64
N ALA A 77 -6.22 -4.95 -0.22
CA ALA A 77 -6.36 -4.68 -1.65
C ALA A 77 -6.67 -5.93 -2.49
N GLN A 78 -6.79 -7.12 -1.88
CA GLN A 78 -6.87 -8.41 -2.58
C GLN A 78 -5.79 -8.58 -3.65
N SER A 79 -4.58 -8.11 -3.35
CA SER A 79 -3.43 -8.17 -4.24
C SER A 79 -2.52 -9.33 -3.87
N PRO A 80 -1.90 -10.01 -4.86
CA PRO A 80 -0.79 -10.92 -4.58
C PRO A 80 0.31 -10.21 -3.77
N PHE A 81 0.93 -10.93 -2.83
CA PHE A 81 2.00 -10.43 -1.98
C PHE A 81 3.17 -11.40 -1.95
N LEU A 82 4.38 -10.88 -2.19
CA LEU A 82 5.63 -11.64 -2.13
C LEU A 82 6.65 -10.87 -1.29
N LYS A 83 7.25 -11.55 -0.31
CA LYS A 83 8.41 -11.05 0.44
C LYS A 83 9.66 -11.74 -0.10
N VAL A 84 10.64 -10.94 -0.51
CA VAL A 84 12.00 -11.40 -0.85
C VAL A 84 13.03 -10.64 -0.03
N GLU A 85 14.14 -11.29 0.28
CA GLU A 85 15.29 -10.67 0.95
C GLU A 85 16.33 -10.31 -0.11
N ALA A 86 16.77 -9.06 -0.13
CA ALA A 86 17.66 -8.54 -1.18
C ALA A 86 19.01 -9.28 -1.22
N SER A 87 19.53 -9.66 -0.05
CA SER A 87 20.77 -10.42 0.09
C SER A 87 20.72 -11.83 -0.49
N LYS A 88 19.55 -12.35 -0.88
CA LYS A 88 19.43 -13.67 -1.54
C LYS A 88 20.11 -13.69 -2.93
N PHE A 89 20.36 -12.53 -3.53
CA PHE A 89 20.82 -12.39 -4.92
C PHE A 89 22.27 -11.90 -5.03
N THR A 90 23.03 -12.00 -3.95
CA THR A 90 24.46 -11.64 -3.87
C THR A 90 25.20 -12.80 -3.27
#